data_AF-A0AA96U9Q6-F1
#
_entry.id   AF-A0AA96U9Q6-F1
#
_cell.length_a   1.000
_cell.length_b   1.000
_cell.length_c   1.000
_cell.angle_alpha   90.00
_cell.angle_beta   90.00
_cell.angle_gamma   90.00
#
_symmetry.space_group_name_H-M   'P 1'
#
loop_
_entity.id
_entity.type
_entity.pdbx_description
1 polymer ?
#
loop_
_entity_poly.entity_id
_entity_poly.type
_entity_poly.pdbx_seq_one_letter_code
_entity_poly.pdbx_strand_id
1 'polypeptide(L)'
;MSTASEIDISGLRCYDRVVDGVTYSVPRGITRETRGRVWIVRVLKNRQVQVSARFTDLRFGGTRRALEAAIIHLIHSGHAWRREDVLQLSERAAVHWRKRSGVGLCAVAYVTRSGPGRGETFFLSTWRRVASGRGLEKLRGKLVEVLEAAWRMDNPPAQVPYAEQKRIRQEVDRLLDSDTWRHFLWAGQRKVDRIAVADYLRSLEHSDER
;
A
#
# COMPACT_ATOMS: atom_id res chain seq x y z
N MET A 1 31.13 4.56 11.70
CA MET A 1 30.41 5.36 10.68
C MET A 1 29.15 4.59 10.31
N SER A 2 27.97 5.10 10.69
CA SER A 2 26.68 4.42 10.47
C SER A 2 26.28 4.57 9.01
N THR A 3 26.11 3.45 8.31
CA THR A 3 25.49 3.40 6.98
C THR A 3 24.10 4.02 7.05
N ALA A 4 23.93 5.17 6.40
CA ALA A 4 22.61 5.74 6.15
C ALA A 4 21.89 4.78 5.22
N SER A 5 20.95 3.98 5.73
CA SER A 5 20.07 3.20 4.87
C SER A 5 19.23 4.20 4.05
N GLU A 6 19.63 4.43 2.81
CA GLU A 6 18.79 5.07 1.81
C GLU A 6 17.54 4.22 1.64
N ILE A 7 16.46 4.58 2.33
CA ILE A 7 15.14 4.04 2.02
C ILE A 7 14.56 4.98 0.98
N ASP A 8 14.53 4.55 -0.27
CA ASP A 8 13.75 5.20 -1.33
C ASP A 8 12.26 4.92 -1.07
N ILE A 9 11.52 5.97 -0.69
CA ILE A 9 10.22 5.87 -0.02
C ILE A 9 9.06 6.04 -1.00
N SER A 10 8.97 5.17 -2.00
CA SER A 10 7.73 5.03 -2.78
C SER A 10 6.73 4.08 -2.08
N GLY A 11 6.27 4.47 -0.89
CA GLY A 11 5.29 3.74 -0.07
C GLY A 11 5.95 2.89 1.02
N LEU A 12 5.95 3.38 2.27
CA LEU A 12 6.55 2.67 3.40
C LEU A 12 5.78 1.38 3.66
N ARG A 13 6.43 0.23 3.44
CA ARG A 13 5.96 -1.08 3.91
C ARG A 13 5.86 -1.05 5.44
N CYS A 14 4.93 -1.82 6.00
CA CYS A 14 4.86 -2.03 7.44
C CYS A 14 5.82 -3.14 7.88
N TYR A 15 6.19 -3.14 9.16
CA TYR A 15 6.88 -4.24 9.84
C TYR A 15 6.15 -4.56 11.15
N ASP A 16 6.20 -5.80 11.58
CA ASP A 16 5.57 -6.21 12.82
C ASP A 16 6.43 -5.82 14.03
N ARG A 17 5.78 -5.27 15.05
CA ARG A 17 6.44 -4.87 16.30
C ARG A 17 5.57 -5.20 17.49
N VAL A 18 6.14 -5.93 18.45
CA VAL A 18 5.46 -6.22 19.71
C VAL A 18 5.65 -5.06 20.69
N VAL A 19 4.55 -4.54 21.20
CA VAL A 19 4.51 -3.53 22.27
C VAL A 19 3.48 -3.98 23.29
N ASP A 20 3.90 -4.11 24.55
CA ASP A 20 3.05 -4.55 25.66
C ASP A 20 2.29 -5.85 25.36
N GLY A 21 2.95 -6.81 24.69
CA GLY A 21 2.39 -8.11 24.33
C GLY A 21 1.49 -8.14 23.09
N VAL A 22 1.27 -7.00 22.43
CA VAL A 22 0.43 -6.89 21.22
C VAL A 22 1.31 -6.62 19.99
N THR A 23 1.07 -7.34 18.90
CA THR A 23 1.78 -7.13 17.62
C THR A 23 1.12 -6.01 16.82
N TYR A 24 1.89 -4.96 16.51
CA TYR A 24 1.50 -3.83 15.69
C TYR A 24 2.16 -3.91 14.31
N SER A 25 1.37 -3.64 13.26
CA SER A 25 1.88 -3.41 11.89
C SER A 25 2.33 -1.95 11.77
N VAL A 26 3.60 -1.69 12.05
CA VAL A 26 4.19 -0.34 12.12
C VAL A 26 4.73 0.08 10.76
N PRO A 27 4.32 1.23 10.18
CA PRO A 27 4.92 1.72 8.95
C PRO A 27 6.42 1.99 9.14
N ARG A 28 7.22 1.63 8.13
CA ARG A 28 8.62 2.10 8.08
C ARG A 28 8.64 3.63 8.17
N GLY A 29 9.69 4.19 8.77
CA GLY A 29 9.76 5.62 9.12
C GLY A 29 9.33 5.94 10.55
N ILE A 30 8.80 4.96 11.29
CA ILE A 30 8.61 5.06 12.75
C ILE A 30 9.70 4.29 13.46
N THR A 31 10.46 4.97 14.31
CA THR A 31 11.50 4.38 15.17
C THR A 31 11.24 4.67 16.64
N ARG A 32 11.81 3.84 17.51
CA ARG A 32 11.72 4.02 18.95
C ARG A 32 13.04 4.54 19.48
N GLU A 33 13.00 5.64 20.18
CA GLU A 33 14.10 6.12 21.01
C GLU A 33 13.83 5.69 22.46
N THR A 34 14.52 4.62 22.89
CA THR A 34 14.25 3.97 24.19
C THR A 34 14.56 4.87 25.38
N ARG A 35 15.67 5.61 25.34
CA ARG A 35 16.10 6.50 26.45
C ARG A 35 15.14 7.66 26.66
N GLY A 36 14.75 8.32 25.57
CA GLY A 36 13.81 9.44 25.59
C GLY A 36 12.35 9.04 25.75
N ARG A 37 12.05 7.73 25.84
CA ARG A 37 10.70 7.17 25.88
C ARG A 37 9.77 7.81 24.84
N VAL A 38 10.23 7.82 23.60
CA VAL A 38 9.57 8.55 22.50
C VAL A 38 9.60 7.76 21.19
N TRP A 39 8.50 7.82 20.46
CA TRP A 39 8.44 7.37 19.07
C TRP A 39 8.73 8.54 18.15
N ILE A 40 9.62 8.29 17.18
CA ILE A 40 10.05 9.28 16.20
C ILE A 40 9.47 8.87 14.85
N VAL A 41 8.73 9.78 14.23
CA VAL A 41 8.28 9.65 12.85
C VAL A 41 9.23 10.49 11.99
N ARG A 42 9.89 9.87 11.01
CA ARG A 42 10.75 10.57 10.06
C ARG A 42 10.63 9.96 8.66
N VAL A 43 10.31 10.81 7.68
CA VAL A 43 10.22 10.45 6.26
C VAL A 43 11.14 11.35 5.45
N LEU A 44 12.00 10.74 4.65
CA LEU A 44 12.91 11.42 3.72
C LEU A 44 12.52 11.09 2.28
N LYS A 45 12.37 12.08 1.41
CA LYS A 45 12.18 11.88 -0.03
C LYS A 45 13.10 12.82 -0.78
N ASN A 46 13.85 12.32 -1.76
CA ASN A 46 14.84 13.10 -2.51
C ASN A 46 15.80 13.88 -1.59
N ARG A 47 16.27 13.23 -0.52
CA ARG A 47 17.13 13.82 0.53
C ARG A 47 16.51 14.97 1.34
N GLN A 48 15.22 15.26 1.15
CA GLN A 48 14.49 16.26 1.93
C GLN A 48 13.58 15.61 2.96
N VAL A 49 13.50 16.20 4.16
CA VAL A 49 12.57 15.79 5.22
C VAL A 49 11.16 16.19 4.80
N GLN A 50 10.29 15.20 4.61
CA GLN A 50 8.89 15.41 4.28
C GLN A 50 8.02 15.41 5.55
N VAL A 51 8.37 14.56 6.51
CA VAL A 51 7.67 14.43 7.80
C VAL A 51 8.70 14.25 8.90
N SER A 52 8.53 14.99 10.00
CA SER A 52 9.31 14.84 11.22
C SER A 52 8.42 15.14 12.42
N ALA A 53 8.21 14.18 13.31
CA ALA A 53 7.40 14.35 14.50
C ALA A 53 7.84 13.42 15.64
N ARG A 54 7.56 13.82 16.88
CA ARG A 54 7.93 13.11 18.11
C ARG A 54 6.69 12.85 18.97
N PHE A 55 6.53 11.61 19.42
CA PHE A 55 5.38 11.14 20.22
C PHE A 55 5.89 10.52 21.52
N THR A 56 5.93 11.31 22.58
CA THR A 56 6.45 10.88 23.89
C THR A 56 5.42 10.06 24.64
N ASP A 57 5.86 9.03 25.35
CA ASP A 57 4.95 8.15 26.11
C ASP A 57 4.14 8.95 27.14
N LEU A 58 4.78 9.92 27.80
CA LEU A 58 4.15 10.76 28.81
C LEU A 58 2.95 11.54 28.24
N ARG A 59 3.11 12.15 27.05
CA ARG A 59 2.06 12.98 26.43
C ARG A 59 0.86 12.15 25.99
N PHE A 60 1.09 10.90 25.58
CA PHE A 60 0.06 10.04 25.02
C PHE A 60 -0.45 8.98 26.00
N GLY A 61 0.02 8.98 27.26
CA GLY A 61 -0.44 8.07 28.30
C GLY A 61 0.05 6.62 28.12
N GLY A 62 1.28 6.45 27.61
CA GLY A 62 1.98 5.17 27.53
C GLY A 62 2.60 4.86 26.16
N THR A 63 3.52 3.89 26.15
CA THR A 63 4.25 3.44 24.94
C THR A 63 3.31 3.07 23.80
N ARG A 64 2.25 2.33 24.12
CA ARG A 64 1.25 1.84 23.17
C ARG A 64 0.49 2.97 22.49
N ARG A 65 -0.10 3.88 23.27
CA ARG A 65 -0.86 5.02 22.76
C ARG A 65 0.01 6.00 21.98
N ALA A 66 1.26 6.18 22.40
CA ALA A 66 2.23 6.98 21.66
C ALA A 66 2.58 6.36 20.30
N LEU A 67 2.71 5.02 20.23
CA LEU A 67 2.89 4.30 18.96
C LEU A 67 1.66 4.44 18.06
N GLU A 68 0.46 4.24 18.60
CA GLU A 68 -0.80 4.39 17.86
C GLU A 68 -0.92 5.81 17.27
N ALA A 69 -0.63 6.84 18.06
CA ALA A 69 -0.62 8.22 17.58
C ALA A 69 0.43 8.46 16.48
N ALA A 70 1.63 7.88 16.61
CA ALA A 70 2.67 7.98 15.59
C ALA A 70 2.26 7.29 14.27
N ILE A 71 1.64 6.11 14.35
CA ILE A 71 1.10 5.38 13.19
C ILE A 71 0.01 6.20 12.51
N ILE A 72 -0.95 6.71 13.29
CA ILE A 72 -2.04 7.56 12.79
C ILE A 72 -1.44 8.79 12.09
N HIS A 73 -0.51 9.49 12.72
CA HIS A 73 0.11 10.68 12.13
C HIS A 73 0.79 10.39 10.79
N LEU A 74 1.59 9.33 10.71
CA LEU A 74 2.31 8.98 9.49
C LEU A 74 1.39 8.49 8.36
N ILE A 75 0.28 7.84 8.70
CA ILE A 75 -0.76 7.47 7.74
C ILE A 75 -1.50 8.71 7.21
N HIS A 76 -1.77 9.68 8.09
CA HIS A 76 -2.47 10.92 7.73
C HIS A 76 -1.59 11.87 6.94
N SER A 77 -0.27 11.87 7.15
CA SER A 77 0.66 12.62 6.31
C SER A 77 0.75 12.11 4.86
N GLY A 78 0.15 10.96 4.56
CA GLY A 78 0.10 10.41 3.20
C GLY A 78 1.39 9.73 2.73
N HIS A 79 2.39 9.60 3.62
CA HIS A 79 3.68 9.00 3.31
C HIS A 79 3.80 7.52 3.70
N ALA A 80 2.87 6.99 4.48
CA ALA A 80 2.75 5.55 4.75
C ALA A 80 1.51 4.94 4.10
N TRP A 81 1.62 3.65 3.79
CA TRP A 81 0.51 2.82 3.36
C TRP A 81 0.03 1.99 4.54
N ARG A 82 -1.29 1.86 4.67
CA ARG A 82 -1.90 0.88 5.55
C ARG A 82 -1.77 -0.50 4.90
N ARG A 83 -1.84 -1.57 5.69
CA ARG A 83 -1.88 -2.95 5.17
C ARG A 83 -3.04 -3.14 4.19
N GLU A 84 -4.18 -2.57 4.51
CA GLU A 84 -5.40 -2.48 3.68
C GLU A 84 -5.25 -1.65 2.39
N ASP A 85 -4.19 -0.84 2.24
CA ASP A 85 -3.92 -0.14 0.98
C ASP A 85 -3.29 -1.06 -0.09
N VAL A 86 -2.96 -2.30 0.31
CA VAL A 86 -2.40 -3.35 -0.55
C VAL A 86 -3.30 -4.57 -0.51
N LEU A 87 -3.75 -5.01 -1.67
CA LEU A 87 -4.45 -6.28 -1.80
C LEU A 87 -3.42 -7.37 -2.09
N GLN A 88 -3.05 -8.13 -1.06
CA GLN A 88 -2.18 -9.29 -1.24
C GLN A 88 -2.99 -10.44 -1.87
N LEU A 89 -2.56 -10.94 -3.02
CA LEU A 89 -3.22 -12.05 -3.73
C LEU A 89 -2.54 -13.39 -3.42
N SER A 90 -1.21 -13.40 -3.36
CA SER A 90 -0.38 -14.56 -3.00
C SER A 90 0.96 -14.07 -2.46
N GLU A 91 1.90 -14.93 -2.10
CA GLU A 91 3.25 -14.50 -1.68
C GLU A 91 3.97 -13.68 -2.78
N ARG A 92 3.65 -13.92 -4.05
CA ARG A 92 4.28 -13.26 -5.19
C ARG A 92 3.48 -12.12 -5.80
N ALA A 93 2.18 -12.06 -5.54
CA ALA A 93 1.30 -11.11 -6.22
C ALA A 93 0.62 -10.15 -5.23
N ALA A 94 0.75 -8.86 -5.51
CA ALA A 94 0.09 -7.80 -4.74
C ALA A 94 -0.46 -6.71 -5.66
N VAL A 95 -1.60 -6.13 -5.30
CA VAL A 95 -2.25 -5.04 -6.04
C VAL A 95 -2.23 -3.75 -5.23
N HIS A 96 -2.00 -2.64 -5.95
CA HIS A 96 -1.95 -1.30 -5.38
C HIS A 96 -2.71 -0.30 -6.22
N TRP A 97 -3.27 0.70 -5.55
CA TRP A 97 -3.73 1.92 -6.21
C TRP A 97 -2.56 2.85 -6.53
N ARG A 98 -2.39 3.24 -7.80
CA ARG A 98 -1.33 4.15 -8.28
C ARG A 98 -1.96 5.32 -9.02
N LYS A 99 -1.52 6.55 -8.72
CA LYS A 99 -1.87 7.75 -9.51
C LYS A 99 -0.99 7.74 -10.77
N ARG A 100 -1.60 7.82 -11.95
CA ARG A 100 -0.91 8.01 -13.23
C ARG A 100 -1.40 9.29 -13.90
N SER A 101 -0.48 10.07 -14.46
CA SER A 101 -0.80 11.25 -15.25
C SER A 101 -1.70 10.87 -16.43
N GLY A 102 -2.74 11.67 -16.70
CA GLY A 102 -3.71 11.45 -17.77
C GLY A 102 -4.72 10.31 -17.56
N VAL A 103 -4.48 9.39 -16.62
CA VAL A 103 -5.36 8.22 -16.37
C VAL A 103 -6.08 8.32 -15.03
N GLY A 104 -5.52 9.06 -14.08
CA GLY A 104 -6.03 9.15 -12.71
C GLY A 104 -5.57 7.97 -11.85
N LEU A 105 -6.40 7.57 -10.88
CA LEU A 105 -6.08 6.45 -9.99
C LEU A 105 -6.38 5.11 -10.68
N CYS A 106 -5.42 4.19 -10.68
CA CYS A 106 -5.58 2.84 -11.23
C CYS A 106 -5.07 1.74 -10.31
N ALA A 107 -5.71 0.58 -10.36
CA ALA A 107 -5.26 -0.64 -9.71
C ALA A 107 -4.20 -1.32 -10.59
N VAL A 108 -3.03 -1.58 -10.01
CA VAL A 108 -1.89 -2.20 -10.68
C VAL A 108 -1.41 -3.36 -9.82
N ALA A 109 -1.29 -4.54 -10.42
CA ALA A 109 -0.69 -5.69 -9.77
C ALA A 109 0.80 -5.80 -10.10
N TYR A 110 1.59 -6.27 -9.13
CA TYR A 110 2.97 -6.66 -9.33
C TYR A 110 3.12 -8.13 -8.99
N VAL A 111 3.80 -8.87 -9.86
CA VAL A 111 4.15 -10.28 -9.64
C VAL A 111 5.67 -10.37 -9.51
N THR A 112 6.17 -10.80 -8.36
CA THR A 112 7.61 -10.86 -8.08
C THR A 112 8.24 -12.11 -8.66
N ARG A 113 9.41 -11.94 -9.30
CA ARG A 113 10.25 -13.02 -9.80
C ARG A 113 11.09 -13.63 -8.68
N SER A 114 11.42 -14.91 -8.79
CA SER A 114 12.43 -15.58 -7.98
C SER A 114 13.80 -15.29 -8.59
N GLY A 115 14.58 -14.43 -7.95
CA GLY A 115 15.94 -14.08 -8.39
C GLY A 115 16.07 -12.68 -9.00
N PRO A 116 17.26 -12.35 -9.54
CA PRO A 116 17.58 -11.01 -10.02
C PRO A 116 16.73 -10.61 -11.23
N GLY A 117 16.18 -9.40 -11.19
CA GLY A 117 15.37 -8.83 -12.25
C GLY A 117 14.10 -8.17 -11.74
N ARG A 118 13.42 -7.45 -12.64
CA ARG A 118 12.14 -6.82 -12.36
C ARG A 118 11.02 -7.84 -12.58
N GLY A 119 10.12 -7.96 -11.61
CA GLY A 119 8.89 -8.74 -11.75
C GLY A 119 7.95 -8.16 -12.81
N GLU A 120 6.82 -8.83 -13.02
CA GLU A 120 5.81 -8.38 -13.99
C GLU A 120 4.86 -7.36 -13.36
N THR A 121 4.30 -6.47 -14.20
CA THR A 121 3.36 -5.42 -13.78
C THR A 121 2.12 -5.46 -14.66
N PHE A 122 0.94 -5.58 -14.04
CA PHE A 122 -0.34 -5.70 -14.74
C PHE A 122 -1.22 -4.51 -14.43
N PHE A 123 -1.75 -3.86 -15.48
CA PHE A 123 -2.85 -2.92 -15.32
C PHE A 123 -4.16 -3.69 -15.16
N LEU A 124 -4.88 -3.45 -14.06
CA LEU A 124 -6.16 -4.11 -13.81
C LEU A 124 -7.32 -3.25 -14.27
N SER A 125 -7.49 -2.06 -13.67
CA SER A 125 -8.59 -1.15 -13.97
C SER A 125 -8.33 0.25 -13.40
N THR A 126 -9.12 1.23 -13.86
CA THR A 126 -9.15 2.56 -13.24
C THR A 126 -10.14 2.60 -12.09
N TRP A 127 -9.91 3.45 -11.09
CA TRP A 127 -10.83 3.66 -9.98
C TRP A 127 -12.26 3.94 -10.46
N ARG A 128 -12.41 4.86 -11.43
CA ARG A 128 -13.72 5.23 -11.99
C ARG A 128 -14.51 4.03 -12.53
N ARG A 129 -13.83 3.05 -13.14
CA ARG A 129 -14.49 1.83 -13.65
C ARG A 129 -14.84 0.85 -12.55
N VAL A 130 -13.98 0.71 -11.54
CA VAL A 130 -14.24 -0.16 -10.39
C VAL A 130 -15.38 0.40 -9.54
N ALA A 131 -15.32 1.68 -9.19
CA ALA A 131 -16.34 2.37 -8.39
C ALA A 131 -17.73 2.40 -9.05
N SER A 132 -17.79 2.41 -10.38
CA SER A 132 -19.07 2.37 -11.11
C SER A 132 -19.60 0.96 -11.37
N GLY A 133 -18.95 -0.10 -10.88
CA GLY A 133 -19.33 -1.50 -11.10
C GLY A 133 -19.08 -2.02 -12.53
N ARG A 134 -19.08 -1.14 -13.53
CA ARG A 134 -18.94 -1.46 -14.97
C ARG A 134 -17.60 -2.11 -15.36
N GLY A 135 -16.62 -2.12 -14.45
CA GLY A 135 -15.29 -2.69 -14.69
C GLY A 135 -15.02 -4.01 -13.98
N LEU A 136 -15.96 -4.55 -13.20
CA LEU A 136 -15.69 -5.66 -12.28
C LEU A 136 -15.39 -6.97 -12.99
N GLU A 137 -16.12 -7.32 -14.05
CA GLU A 137 -15.88 -8.56 -14.81
C GLU A 137 -14.49 -8.57 -15.47
N LYS A 138 -14.13 -7.46 -16.12
CA LYS A 138 -12.79 -7.31 -16.73
C LYS A 138 -11.68 -7.31 -15.68
N LEU A 139 -11.92 -6.68 -14.52
CA LEU A 139 -10.99 -6.69 -13.40
C LEU A 139 -10.82 -8.11 -12.85
N ARG A 140 -11.90 -8.85 -12.68
CA ARG A 140 -11.89 -10.26 -12.27
C ARG A 140 -11.03 -11.10 -13.21
N GLY A 141 -11.23 -10.98 -14.52
CA GLY A 141 -10.40 -11.66 -15.52
C GLY A 141 -8.91 -11.31 -15.39
N LYS A 142 -8.59 -10.03 -15.14
CA LYS A 142 -7.21 -9.59 -14.91
C LYS A 142 -6.61 -10.10 -13.60
N LEU A 143 -7.40 -10.26 -12.54
CA LEU A 143 -6.93 -10.87 -11.29
C LEU A 143 -6.57 -12.35 -11.48
N VAL A 144 -7.38 -13.08 -12.25
CA VAL A 144 -7.09 -14.47 -12.63
C VAL A 144 -5.77 -14.56 -13.40
N GLU A 145 -5.58 -13.71 -14.42
CA GLU A 145 -4.34 -13.64 -15.22
C GLU A 145 -3.10 -13.38 -14.34
N VAL A 146 -3.23 -12.51 -13.34
CA VAL A 146 -2.15 -12.19 -12.38
C VAL A 146 -1.79 -13.39 -11.51
N LEU A 147 -2.78 -14.11 -10.97
CA LEU A 147 -2.54 -15.29 -10.14
C LEU A 147 -1.97 -16.46 -10.95
N GLU A 148 -2.43 -16.64 -12.19
CA GLU A 148 -1.85 -17.61 -13.12
C GLU A 148 -0.39 -17.26 -13.47
N ALA A 149 -0.08 -15.97 -13.65
CA ALA A 149 1.29 -15.51 -13.85
C ALA A 149 2.16 -15.75 -12.60
N ALA A 150 1.62 -15.49 -11.41
CA ALA A 150 2.32 -15.78 -10.15
C ALA A 150 2.61 -17.28 -9.98
N TRP A 151 1.63 -18.14 -10.29
CA TRP A 151 1.81 -19.60 -10.23
C TRP A 151 2.91 -20.08 -11.17
N ARG A 152 2.96 -19.54 -12.41
CA ARG A 152 4.00 -19.87 -13.39
C ARG A 152 5.41 -19.47 -12.93
N MET A 153 5.55 -18.44 -12.09
CA MET A 153 6.84 -18.05 -11.52
C MET A 153 7.38 -19.07 -10.51
N ASP A 154 6.50 -19.82 -9.85
CA ASP A 154 6.87 -20.91 -8.94
C ASP A 154 7.02 -22.26 -9.64
N ASN A 155 6.36 -22.43 -10.79
CA ASN A 155 6.31 -23.69 -11.54
C ASN A 155 6.78 -23.55 -13.00
N PRO A 156 7.97 -22.96 -13.27
CA PRO A 156 8.48 -22.89 -14.64
C PRO A 156 8.88 -24.29 -15.13
N PRO A 157 8.59 -24.68 -16.38
CA PRO A 157 7.94 -23.98 -17.49
C PRO A 157 6.48 -24.44 -17.75
N ALA A 158 5.73 -24.79 -16.70
CA ALA A 158 4.43 -25.45 -16.86
C ALA A 158 3.32 -24.49 -17.33
N GLN A 159 2.49 -24.96 -18.27
CA GLN A 159 1.17 -24.39 -18.46
C GLN A 159 0.33 -24.66 -17.20
N VAL A 160 -0.46 -23.66 -16.77
CA VAL A 160 -1.30 -23.82 -15.58
C VAL A 160 -2.31 -24.94 -15.82
N PRO A 161 -2.29 -26.04 -15.03
CA PRO A 161 -3.23 -27.15 -15.20
C PRO A 161 -4.68 -26.68 -15.06
N TYR A 162 -5.62 -27.34 -15.74
CA TYR A 162 -7.03 -26.96 -15.69
C TYR A 162 -7.61 -26.94 -14.26
N ALA A 163 -7.21 -27.91 -13.42
CA ALA A 163 -7.61 -27.94 -12.02
C ALA A 163 -7.16 -26.66 -11.28
N GLU A 164 -5.97 -26.17 -11.59
CA GLU A 164 -5.45 -24.95 -10.99
C GLU A 164 -6.10 -23.68 -11.52
N GLN A 165 -6.37 -23.60 -12.82
CA GLN A 165 -7.15 -22.50 -13.38
C GLN A 165 -8.53 -22.40 -12.71
N LYS A 166 -9.19 -23.55 -12.46
CA LYS A 166 -10.48 -23.60 -11.76
C LYS A 166 -10.35 -23.13 -10.32
N ARG A 167 -9.31 -23.57 -9.59
CA ARG A 167 -9.04 -23.11 -8.22
C ARG A 167 -8.80 -21.60 -8.16
N ILE A 168 -7.93 -21.08 -9.02
CA ILE A 168 -7.61 -19.64 -9.11
C ILE A 168 -8.88 -18.82 -9.34
N ARG A 169 -9.75 -19.25 -10.28
CA ARG A 169 -11.03 -18.55 -10.52
C ARG A 169 -11.90 -18.50 -9.27
N GLN A 170 -12.03 -19.62 -8.55
CA GLN A 170 -12.79 -19.67 -7.29
C GLN A 170 -12.15 -18.85 -6.16
N GLU A 171 -10.82 -18.76 -6.11
CA GLU A 171 -10.12 -17.89 -5.16
C GLU A 171 -10.39 -16.41 -5.46
N VAL A 172 -10.38 -16.01 -6.73
CA VAL A 172 -10.73 -14.64 -7.15
C VAL A 172 -12.18 -14.31 -6.82
N ASP A 173 -13.12 -15.25 -7.06
CA ASP A 173 -14.53 -15.04 -6.71
C ASP A 173 -14.70 -14.80 -5.21
N ARG A 174 -14.12 -15.68 -4.39
CA ARG A 174 -14.13 -15.53 -2.93
C ARG A 174 -13.45 -14.24 -2.46
N LEU A 175 -12.37 -13.83 -3.14
CA LEU A 175 -11.68 -12.58 -2.85
C LEU A 175 -12.61 -11.37 -3.06
N LEU A 176 -13.31 -11.32 -4.19
CA LEU A 176 -14.21 -10.21 -4.53
C LEU A 176 -15.39 -10.08 -3.56
N ASP A 177 -15.77 -11.16 -2.88
CA ASP A 177 -16.80 -11.15 -1.83
C ASP A 177 -16.25 -10.90 -0.42
N SER A 178 -14.93 -10.84 -0.26
CA SER A 178 -14.26 -10.74 1.05
C SER A 178 -14.19 -9.31 1.62
N ASP A 179 -14.01 -9.21 2.94
CA ASP A 179 -13.73 -7.93 3.61
C ASP A 179 -12.38 -7.34 3.17
N THR A 180 -11.39 -8.17 2.84
CA THR A 180 -10.10 -7.71 2.30
C THR A 180 -10.29 -6.90 1.01
N TRP A 181 -11.19 -7.34 0.13
CA TRP A 181 -11.54 -6.60 -1.07
C TRP A 181 -12.28 -5.29 -0.75
N ARG A 182 -13.24 -5.31 0.19
CA ARG A 182 -13.93 -4.09 0.64
C ARG A 182 -12.95 -3.06 1.21
N HIS A 183 -12.00 -3.49 2.03
CA HIS A 183 -10.93 -2.65 2.57
C HIS A 183 -10.05 -2.06 1.47
N PHE A 184 -9.70 -2.86 0.45
CA PHE A 184 -8.95 -2.38 -0.69
C PHE A 184 -9.71 -1.34 -1.51
N LEU A 185 -11.03 -1.49 -1.68
CA LEU A 185 -11.88 -0.47 -2.31
C LEU A 185 -11.91 0.82 -1.49
N TRP A 186 -12.10 0.75 -0.17
CA TRP A 186 -12.05 1.93 0.69
C TRP A 186 -10.69 2.63 0.65
N ALA A 187 -9.59 1.88 0.56
CA ALA A 187 -8.27 2.46 0.35
C ALA A 187 -8.19 3.24 -0.98
N GLY A 188 -8.80 2.73 -2.04
CA GLY A 188 -8.91 3.41 -3.32
C GLY A 188 -9.69 4.72 -3.22
N GLN A 189 -10.86 4.70 -2.57
CA GLN A 189 -11.68 5.89 -2.36
C GLN A 189 -10.91 6.96 -1.57
N ARG A 190 -10.34 6.60 -0.41
CA ARG A 190 -9.52 7.53 0.39
C ARG A 190 -8.40 8.17 -0.42
N LYS A 191 -7.79 7.41 -1.32
CA LYS A 191 -6.71 7.90 -2.18
C LYS A 191 -7.21 8.86 -3.25
N VAL A 192 -8.40 8.63 -3.81
CA VAL A 192 -9.05 9.59 -4.71
C VAL A 192 -9.38 10.89 -3.97
N ASP A 193 -9.96 10.81 -2.78
CA ASP A 193 -10.32 12.00 -1.99
C ASP A 193 -9.09 12.84 -1.68
N ARG A 194 -8.00 12.21 -1.24
CA ARG A 194 -6.71 12.87 -1.00
C ARG A 194 -6.16 13.55 -2.26
N ILE A 195 -6.30 12.89 -3.42
CA ILE A 195 -5.86 13.46 -4.70
C ILE A 195 -6.71 14.70 -5.03
N ALA A 196 -8.03 14.61 -4.89
CA ALA A 196 -8.94 15.72 -5.19
C ALA A 196 -8.65 16.93 -4.29
N VAL A 197 -8.46 16.72 -2.99
CA VAL A 197 -8.09 17.79 -2.04
C VAL A 197 -6.75 18.43 -2.41
N ALA A 198 -5.71 17.62 -2.71
CA ALA A 198 -4.41 18.16 -3.11
C ALA A 198 -4.43 18.89 -4.45
N ASP A 199 -5.28 18.47 -5.38
CA ASP A 199 -5.47 19.14 -6.67
C ASP A 199 -6.21 20.48 -6.47
N TYR A 200 -7.22 20.52 -5.59
CA TYR A 200 -7.94 21.74 -5.20
C TYR A 200 -7.04 22.76 -4.49
N LEU A 201 -6.27 22.36 -3.47
CA LEU A 201 -5.37 23.26 -2.75
C LEU A 201 -4.34 23.91 -3.69
N ARG A 202 -3.77 23.12 -4.61
CA ARG A 202 -2.87 23.65 -5.63
C ARG A 202 -3.55 24.67 -6.54
N SER A 203 -4.82 24.46 -6.89
CA SER A 203 -5.56 25.42 -7.71
C SER A 203 -5.78 26.76 -7.01
N LEU A 204 -5.92 26.77 -5.68
CA LEU A 204 -6.03 27.99 -4.88
C LEU A 204 -4.70 28.75 -4.85
N GLU A 205 -3.59 28.04 -4.63
CA GLU A 205 -2.24 28.64 -4.63
C GLU A 205 -1.89 29.33 -5.96
N HIS A 206 -2.35 28.78 -7.09
CA HIS A 206 -2.14 29.39 -8.41
C HIS A 206 -3.15 30.49 -8.76
N SER A 207 -4.20 30.66 -7.95
CA SER A 207 -5.20 31.72 -8.12
C SER A 207 -4.80 33.01 -7.39
N ASP A 208 -3.99 32.90 -6.33
CA ASP A 208 -3.44 34.04 -5.57
C ASP A 208 -2.23 34.70 -6.27
N GLU A 209 -1.69 34.10 -7.34
CA GLU A 209 -0.59 34.63 -8.16
C GLU A 209 -1.05 35.41 -9.42
N ARG A 210 -2.35 35.72 -9.54
CA ARG A 210 -2.92 36.56 -10.60
C ARG A 210 -3.61 37.80 -10.05
#